data_AF-A0A8S8YI01-F1
#
_entry.id   AF-A0A8S8YI01-F1
#
_cell.length_a   1.000
_cell.length_b   1.000
_cell.length_c   1.000
_cell.angle_alpha   90.00
_cell.angle_beta   90.00
_cell.angle_gamma   90.00
#
_symmetry.space_group_name_H-M   'P 1'
#
loop_
_entity.id
_entity.type
_entity.pdbx_description
1 polymer ?
#
loop_
_entity_poly.entity_id
_entity_poly.type
_entity_poly.pdbx_seq_one_letter_code
_entity_poly.pdbx_strand_id
1 'polypeptide(L)'
;MEAEENTKRCPTCGRDGYHSPSVTVDAVAARETNNGLELLMIERGPDPAVWEGMWAFPGGFVDYGEDPEDAVLRELQEETGIEGQNPRVFMY
;
A
#
# COMPACT_ATOMS: atom_id res chain seq x y z
N MET A 1 -3.64 7.54 24.82
CA MET A 1 -2.77 6.70 25.66
C MET A 1 -1.57 6.37 24.78
N GLU A 2 -0.45 7.01 25.07
CA GLU A 2 0.80 6.83 24.33
C GLU A 2 1.24 5.37 24.49
N ALA A 3 1.51 4.68 23.38
CA ALA A 3 2.08 3.34 23.42
C ALA A 3 3.52 3.47 23.93
N GLU A 4 3.81 2.82 25.07
CA GLU A 4 5.16 2.75 25.62
C GLU A 4 6.11 2.12 24.60
N GLU A 5 7.07 2.90 24.14
CA GLU A 5 8.10 2.52 23.18
C GLU A 5 9.09 1.55 23.85
N ASN A 6 8.78 0.26 23.83
CA ASN A 6 9.59 -0.78 24.46
C ASN A 6 10.86 -1.06 23.63
N THR A 7 11.80 -0.12 23.65
CA THR A 7 13.12 -0.23 23.01
C THR A 7 14.03 -1.19 23.79
N LYS A 8 13.65 -2.47 23.87
CA LYS A 8 14.56 -3.50 24.40
C LYS A 8 15.70 -3.72 23.42
N ARG A 9 16.78 -2.95 23.59
CA ARG A 9 18.05 -3.19 22.92
C ARG A 9 18.47 -4.64 23.15
N CYS A 10 18.93 -5.30 22.09
CA CYS A 10 19.44 -6.65 22.16
C CYS A 10 20.64 -6.69 23.13
N PRO A 11 20.61 -7.47 24.23
CA PRO A 11 21.68 -7.48 25.22
C PRO A 11 22.99 -8.10 24.70
N THR A 12 22.96 -8.76 23.54
CA THR A 12 24.13 -9.43 22.94
C THR A 12 24.88 -8.54 21.95
N CYS A 13 24.17 -7.72 21.15
CA CYS A 13 24.81 -6.87 20.13
C CYS A 13 24.52 -5.36 20.26
N GLY A 14 23.71 -4.94 21.24
CA GLY A 14 23.49 -3.53 21.56
C GLY A 14 22.59 -2.75 20.59
N ARG A 15 22.15 -3.36 19.48
CA ARG A 15 21.21 -2.75 18.53
C ARG A 15 19.81 -2.64 19.14
N ASP A 16 19.18 -1.49 18.93
CA ASP A 16 17.75 -1.26 19.12
C ASP A 16 16.93 -2.18 18.22
N GLY A 17 15.65 -2.41 18.57
CA GLY A 17 14.74 -3.19 17.73
C GLY A 17 14.80 -2.66 16.30
N TYR A 18 14.95 -3.56 15.34
CA TYR A 18 15.15 -3.20 13.93
C TYR A 18 13.94 -2.40 13.44
N HIS A 19 14.09 -1.09 13.21
CA HIS A 19 13.06 -0.30 12.54
C HIS A 19 12.95 -0.84 11.11
N SER A 20 11.84 -1.50 10.81
CA SER A 20 11.54 -1.99 9.46
C SER A 20 10.64 -0.95 8.78
N PRO A 21 10.94 -0.53 7.54
CA PRO A 21 10.03 0.35 6.82
C PRO A 21 8.69 -0.34 6.62
N SER A 22 7.61 0.42 6.67
CA SER A 22 6.33 -0.06 6.13
C SER A 22 6.46 -0.23 4.62
N VAL A 23 5.97 -1.34 4.11
CA VAL A 23 5.90 -1.63 2.68
C VAL A 23 4.48 -1.34 2.21
N THR A 24 4.35 -0.63 1.09
CA THR A 24 3.05 -0.33 0.47
C THR A 24 3.05 -0.74 -0.99
N VAL A 25 1.84 -0.92 -1.54
CA VAL A 25 1.58 -1.20 -2.95
C VAL A 25 0.54 -0.24 -3.48
N ASP A 26 0.65 0.09 -4.77
CA ASP A 26 -0.30 0.92 -5.50
C ASP A 26 -0.63 0.25 -6.85
N ALA A 27 -1.91 0.03 -7.11
CA ALA A 27 -2.40 -0.62 -8.30
C ALA A 27 -2.54 0.37 -9.48
N VAL A 28 -1.75 0.19 -10.52
CA VAL A 28 -1.94 0.90 -11.80
C VAL A 28 -2.82 0.05 -12.72
N ALA A 29 -4.14 0.18 -12.58
CA ALA A 29 -5.10 -0.44 -13.47
C ALA A 29 -5.43 0.48 -14.65
N ALA A 30 -5.28 -0.03 -15.87
CA ALA A 30 -5.44 0.75 -17.10
C ALA A 30 -6.42 0.08 -18.07
N ARG A 31 -7.14 0.90 -18.84
CA ARG A 31 -7.94 0.44 -19.98
C ARG A 31 -7.71 1.31 -21.20
N GLU A 32 -7.68 0.70 -22.37
CA GLU A 32 -7.68 1.42 -23.63
C GLU A 32 -9.11 1.75 -24.07
N THR A 33 -9.31 2.97 -24.55
CA THR A 33 -10.57 3.44 -25.10
C THR A 33 -10.34 4.12 -26.45
N ASN A 34 -11.42 4.45 -27.17
CA ASN A 34 -11.32 5.26 -28.39
C ASN A 34 -10.71 6.66 -28.16
N ASN A 35 -10.69 7.14 -26.91
CA ASN A 35 -10.15 8.45 -26.53
C ASN A 35 -8.72 8.35 -25.95
N GLY A 36 -8.14 7.16 -25.90
CA GLY A 36 -6.81 6.91 -25.36
C GLY A 36 -6.81 6.02 -24.11
N LEU A 37 -5.67 6.01 -23.42
CA LEU A 37 -5.45 5.24 -22.20
C LEU A 37 -6.12 5.95 -21.01
N GLU A 38 -6.94 5.22 -20.27
CA GLU A 38 -7.53 5.65 -19.01
C GLU A 38 -6.94 4.85 -17.85
N LEU A 39 -6.70 5.51 -16.73
CA LEU A 39 -6.19 4.91 -15.50
C LEU A 39 -7.26 5.01 -14.40
N LEU A 40 -7.37 3.96 -13.59
CA LEU A 40 -8.22 3.98 -12.39
C LEU A 40 -7.58 4.83 -11.31
N MET A 41 -8.38 5.70 -10.69
CA MET A 41 -7.98 6.49 -9.53
C MET A 41 -9.09 6.48 -8.49
N ILE A 42 -8.71 6.64 -7.23
CA ILE A 42 -9.61 6.82 -6.09
C ILE A 42 -9.44 8.20 -5.48
N GLU A 43 -10.50 8.70 -4.87
CA GLU A 43 -10.44 9.88 -4.00
C GLU A 43 -10.15 9.41 -2.58
N ARG A 44 -9.07 9.93 -1.98
CA ARG A 44 -8.63 9.51 -0.65
C ARG A 44 -9.64 9.91 0.43
N GLY A 45 -9.87 8.98 1.36
CA GLY A 45 -10.67 9.22 2.56
C GLY A 45 -10.04 10.20 3.55
N PRO A 46 -10.68 10.41 4.71
CA PRO A 46 -10.36 11.52 5.63
C PRO A 46 -9.08 11.35 6.47
N ASP A 47 -8.43 10.20 6.45
CA ASP A 47 -7.23 9.93 7.26
C ASP A 47 -6.02 9.56 6.38
N PRO A 48 -4.87 10.27 6.49
CA PRO A 48 -4.68 11.51 7.24
C PRO A 48 -5.32 12.71 6.52
N ALA A 49 -5.91 13.62 7.31
CA ALA A 49 -6.71 14.75 6.82
C ALA A 49 -5.96 15.69 5.85
N VAL A 50 -4.62 15.70 5.88
CA VAL A 50 -3.80 16.47 4.95
C VAL A 50 -3.92 15.99 3.49
N TRP A 51 -4.33 14.74 3.27
CA TRP A 51 -4.47 14.11 1.95
C TRP A 51 -5.92 13.80 1.58
N GLU A 52 -6.89 14.20 2.39
CA GLU A 52 -8.32 14.00 2.12
C GLU A 52 -8.72 14.66 0.79
N GLY A 53 -9.51 13.95 -0.02
CA GLY A 53 -10.02 14.45 -1.30
C GLY A 53 -8.98 14.48 -2.43
N MET A 54 -7.74 14.06 -2.19
CA MET A 54 -6.73 13.95 -3.24
C MET A 54 -6.91 12.68 -4.06
N TRP A 55 -6.54 12.74 -5.34
CA TRP A 55 -6.50 11.57 -6.20
C TRP A 55 -5.28 10.69 -5.90
N ALA A 56 -5.50 9.39 -5.83
CA ALA A 56 -4.46 8.38 -5.66
C ALA A 56 -4.75 7.14 -6.50
N PHE A 57 -3.75 6.27 -6.66
CA PHE A 57 -4.02 4.90 -7.09
C PHE A 57 -4.62 4.10 -5.92
N PRO A 58 -5.44 3.07 -6.20
CA PRO A 58 -5.86 2.14 -5.16
C PRO A 58 -4.65 1.44 -4.56
N GLY A 59 -4.57 1.34 -3.24
CA GLY A 59 -3.36 0.84 -2.61
C GLY A 59 -3.34 0.95 -1.10
N GLY A 60 -2.41 0.23 -0.50
CA GLY A 60 -2.33 0.13 0.95
C GLY A 60 -1.06 -0.57 1.43
N PHE A 61 -1.07 -0.96 2.70
CA PHE A 61 0.07 -1.60 3.33
C PHE A 61 0.11 -3.09 3.00
N VAL A 62 1.33 -3.60 2.84
CA VAL A 62 1.56 -5.05 2.72
C VAL A 62 1.58 -5.65 4.13
N ASP A 63 0.75 -6.67 4.35
CA ASP A 63 0.67 -7.36 5.63
C ASP A 63 1.91 -8.23 5.89
N TYR A 64 2.15 -8.55 7.16
CA TYR A 64 3.29 -9.39 7.53
C TYR A 64 3.15 -10.81 6.94
N GLY A 65 4.09 -11.17 6.05
CA GLY A 65 4.08 -12.45 5.36
C GLY A 65 3.20 -12.49 4.12
N GLU A 66 2.66 -11.35 3.69
CA GLU A 66 1.94 -11.18 2.43
C GLU A 66 2.92 -10.85 1.30
N ASP A 67 2.75 -11.48 0.14
CA ASP A 67 3.50 -11.12 -1.06
C ASP A 67 2.92 -9.80 -1.64
N PRO A 68 3.75 -8.86 -2.14
CA PRO A 68 3.26 -7.60 -2.69
C PRO A 68 2.23 -7.76 -3.81
N GLU A 69 2.35 -8.82 -4.60
CA GLU A 69 1.39 -9.22 -5.63
C GLU A 69 0.01 -9.55 -5.05
N ASP A 70 -0.06 -10.23 -3.91
CA ASP A 70 -1.34 -10.55 -3.26
C ASP A 70 -1.93 -9.31 -2.60
N ALA A 71 -1.09 -8.50 -1.95
CA ALA A 71 -1.48 -7.24 -1.33
C ALA A 71 -2.15 -6.29 -2.34
N VAL A 72 -1.56 -6.10 -3.52
CA VAL A 72 -2.10 -5.16 -4.51
C VAL A 72 -3.45 -5.61 -5.07
N LEU A 73 -3.68 -6.92 -5.17
CA LEU A 73 -4.97 -7.47 -5.59
C LEU A 73 -6.03 -7.32 -4.51
N ARG A 74 -5.67 -7.56 -3.24
CA ARG A 74 -6.55 -7.34 -2.08
C ARG A 74 -6.99 -5.88 -1.99
N GLU A 75 -6.04 -4.95 -1.99
CA GLU A 75 -6.32 -3.51 -1.86
C GLU A 75 -7.19 -3.00 -3.03
N LEU A 76 -6.89 -3.43 -4.27
CA LEU A 76 -7.72 -3.09 -5.44
C LEU A 76 -9.18 -3.52 -5.25
N GLN A 77 -9.39 -4.75 -4.77
CA GLN A 77 -10.73 -5.28 -4.54
C GLN A 77 -11.44 -4.57 -3.38
N GLU A 78 -10.75 -4.30 -2.28
CA GLU A 78 -11.32 -3.65 -1.09
C GLU A 78 -11.76 -2.21 -1.36
N GLU A 79 -10.93 -1.43 -2.07
CA GLU A 79 -11.20 0.00 -2.29
C GLU A 79 -12.11 0.29 -3.49
N THR A 80 -12.12 -0.60 -4.50
CA THR A 80 -12.80 -0.33 -5.78
C THR A 80 -13.85 -1.36 -6.17
N GLY A 81 -13.84 -2.53 -5.52
CA GLY A 81 -14.70 -3.66 -5.88
C GLY A 81 -14.26 -4.42 -7.13
N ILE A 82 -13.11 -4.10 -7.72
CA ILE A 82 -12.62 -4.68 -8.98
C ILE A 82 -11.70 -5.87 -8.70
N GLU A 83 -12.01 -7.01 -9.31
CA GLU A 83 -11.17 -8.21 -9.25
C GLU A 83 -10.02 -8.14 -10.27
N GLY A 84 -8.78 -8.28 -9.80
CA GLY A 84 -7.58 -8.34 -10.63
C GLY A 84 -6.94 -9.74 -10.64
N GLN A 85 -6.03 -9.97 -11.59
CA GLN A 85 -5.23 -11.19 -11.66
C GLN A 85 -3.89 -10.96 -12.36
N ASN A 86 -2.90 -11.80 -12.06
CA ASN A 86 -1.54 -11.77 -12.63
C ASN A 86 -0.88 -10.38 -12.57
N PRO A 87 -0.79 -9.75 -11.39
CA PRO A 87 -0.14 -8.45 -11.24
C PRO A 87 1.33 -8.55 -11.65
N ARG A 88 1.87 -7.44 -12.12
CA ARG A 88 3.28 -7.32 -12.44
C ARG A 88 3.89 -6.22 -11.59
N VAL A 89 4.86 -6.59 -10.77
CA VAL A 89 5.64 -5.62 -10.02
C VAL A 89 6.55 -4.87 -11.00
N PHE A 90 6.43 -3.54 -11.00
CA PHE A 90 7.33 -2.67 -11.75
C PHE A 90 8.51 -2.29 -10.85
N MET A 91 9.66 -2.90 -11.09
CA MET A 91 10.94 -2.47 -10.52
C MET A 91 11.72 -1.69 -11.58
N TYR A 92 12.30 -0.55 -11.20
CA TYR A 92 13.15 0.29 -12.04
C TYR A 92 14.64 -0.06 -11.89
#